data_AF-A0A061RPB5-F1
#
_entry.id   AF-A0A061RPB5-F1
#
_cell.length_a   1.000
_cell.length_b   1.000
_cell.length_c   1.000
_cell.angle_alpha   90.00
_cell.angle_beta   90.00
_cell.angle_gamma   90.00
#
_symmetry.space_group_name_H-M   'P 1'
#
loop_
_entity.id
_entity.type
_entity.pdbx_description
1 polymer ?
#
loop_
_entity_poly.entity_id
_entity_poly.type
_entity_poly.pdbx_seq_one_letter_code
_entity_poly.pdbx_strand_id
1 'polypeptide(L)'
;MSSAISELLGCGVTKAVIVGTDIPGIKPEVLSSSLSALDTYDVVLGPAADGGYYLIGSNRPLGEMLKGIPWSTGEVYGETVRRAEAAGLRVAPRALLPELDDVDYAEDLCPGCGEAFSGRGRGGVRRCVCGHRRGPRRGR
;
A
#
# COMPACT_ATOMS: atom_id res chain seq x y z
N MET A 1 -14.64 -1.45 1.13
CA MET A 1 -13.74 -2.02 2.15
C MET A 1 -14.47 -2.50 3.40
N SER A 2 -15.22 -1.65 4.14
CA SER A 2 -15.86 -2.05 5.42
C SER A 2 -16.85 -3.23 5.31
N SER A 3 -17.68 -3.27 4.26
CA SER A 3 -18.65 -4.36 4.05
C SER A 3 -17.97 -5.71 3.84
N ALA A 4 -16.89 -5.75 3.06
CA ALA A 4 -16.15 -6.99 2.76
C ALA A 4 -15.54 -7.63 4.01
N ILE A 5 -14.95 -6.83 4.92
CA ILE A 5 -14.43 -7.33 6.19
C ILE A 5 -15.56 -7.86 7.07
N SER A 6 -16.69 -7.14 7.11
CA SER A 6 -17.83 -7.53 7.96
C SER A 6 -18.47 -8.83 7.49
N GLU A 7 -18.57 -9.05 6.18
CA GLU A 7 -19.06 -10.30 5.59
C GLU A 7 -18.13 -11.48 5.90
N LEU A 8 -16.81 -11.32 5.72
CA LEU A 8 -15.84 -12.38 6.02
C LEU A 8 -15.90 -12.79 7.50
N LEU A 9 -15.96 -11.81 8.40
CA LEU A 9 -16.10 -12.08 9.84
C LEU A 9 -17.43 -12.79 10.16
N GLY A 10 -18.51 -12.43 9.45
CA GLY A 10 -19.81 -13.11 9.55
C GLY A 10 -19.79 -14.58 9.10
N CYS A 11 -18.89 -14.95 8.19
CA CYS A 11 -18.67 -16.33 7.74
C CYS A 11 -17.75 -17.16 8.65
N GLY A 12 -17.32 -16.61 9.80
CA GLY A 12 -16.45 -17.30 10.77
C GLY A 12 -14.95 -17.12 10.52
N VAL A 13 -14.55 -16.23 9.59
CA VAL A 13 -13.16 -15.80 9.47
C VAL A 13 -12.83 -14.93 10.69
N THR A 14 -11.68 -15.14 11.32
CA THR A 14 -11.29 -14.40 12.54
C THR A 14 -10.41 -13.18 12.28
N LYS A 15 -9.80 -13.12 11.08
CA LYS A 15 -8.91 -12.05 10.65
C LYS A 15 -9.07 -11.84 9.15
N ALA A 16 -9.26 -10.59 8.75
CA ALA A 16 -9.34 -10.21 7.34
C ALA A 16 -8.29 -9.15 7.03
N VAL A 17 -7.66 -9.26 5.88
CA VAL A 17 -6.73 -8.26 5.34
C VAL A 17 -7.20 -7.89 3.94
N ILE A 18 -7.31 -6.60 3.68
CA ILE A 18 -7.54 -6.01 2.36
C ILE A 18 -6.25 -5.32 1.94
N VAL A 19 -5.85 -5.56 0.70
CA VAL A 19 -4.67 -4.95 0.09
C VAL A 19 -5.08 -4.32 -1.25
N GLY A 20 -4.48 -3.19 -1.59
CA GLY A 20 -4.54 -2.63 -2.94
C GLY A 20 -3.95 -3.59 -3.97
N THR A 21 -4.43 -3.52 -5.21
CA THR A 21 -3.98 -4.39 -6.30
C THR A 21 -2.84 -3.79 -7.12
N ASP A 22 -2.47 -2.56 -6.82
CA ASP A 22 -1.60 -1.63 -7.55
C ASP A 22 -0.21 -1.46 -6.90
N ILE A 23 0.18 -2.35 -5.98
CA ILE A 23 1.48 -2.31 -5.31
C ILE A 23 2.38 -3.44 -5.83
N PRO A 24 3.16 -3.24 -6.91
CA PRO A 24 4.06 -4.27 -7.44
C PRO A 24 5.19 -4.65 -6.48
N GLY A 25 5.48 -3.80 -5.49
CA GLY A 25 6.51 -4.02 -4.47
C GLY A 25 6.07 -4.90 -3.29
N ILE A 26 4.80 -5.30 -3.19
CA ILE A 26 4.33 -6.06 -2.03
C ILE A 26 4.95 -7.46 -2.01
N LYS A 27 5.46 -7.84 -0.84
CA LYS A 27 6.05 -9.16 -0.63
C LYS A 27 5.16 -10.04 0.26
N PRO A 28 5.21 -11.37 0.13
CA PRO A 28 4.42 -12.28 0.97
C PRO A 28 4.65 -12.11 2.48
N GLU A 29 5.83 -11.62 2.88
CA GLU A 29 6.14 -11.37 4.28
C GLU A 29 5.27 -10.26 4.87
N VAL A 30 4.89 -9.25 4.06
CA VAL A 30 3.99 -8.16 4.49
C VAL A 30 2.63 -8.72 4.88
N LEU A 31 2.08 -9.62 4.07
CA LEU A 31 0.79 -10.27 4.36
C LEU A 31 0.89 -11.14 5.61
N SER A 32 1.94 -11.97 5.72
CA SER A 32 2.17 -12.81 6.90
C SER A 32 2.30 -11.98 8.17
N SER A 33 3.13 -10.93 8.16
CA SER A 33 3.31 -10.01 9.28
C SER A 33 2.02 -9.29 9.66
N SER A 34 1.22 -8.88 8.68
CA SER A 34 -0.08 -8.23 8.94
C SER A 34 -1.07 -9.16 9.65
N LEU A 35 -1.15 -10.43 9.23
CA LEU A 35 -2.02 -11.44 9.86
C LEU A 35 -1.55 -11.82 11.26
N SER A 36 -0.24 -11.94 11.49
CA SER A 36 0.33 -12.19 12.82
C SER A 36 0.12 -11.00 13.77
N ALA A 37 0.20 -9.77 13.27
CA ALA A 37 -0.04 -8.59 14.09
C ALA A 37 -1.46 -8.54 14.64
N LEU A 38 -2.44 -9.06 13.89
CA LEU A 38 -3.83 -9.17 14.33
C LEU A 38 -4.07 -10.19 15.46
N ASP A 39 -3.05 -10.90 15.93
CA ASP A 39 -3.10 -11.64 17.21
C ASP A 39 -2.98 -10.71 18.42
N THR A 40 -2.30 -9.58 18.25
CA THR A 40 -2.01 -8.63 19.35
C THR A 40 -2.81 -7.34 19.22
N TYR A 41 -3.00 -6.87 17.99
CA TYR A 41 -3.69 -5.63 17.65
C TYR A 41 -5.05 -5.94 17.02
N ASP A 42 -5.95 -4.96 17.07
CA ASP A 42 -7.28 -5.09 16.47
C ASP A 42 -7.27 -4.60 15.01
N VAL A 43 -6.39 -3.64 14.68
CA VAL A 43 -6.22 -3.08 13.33
C VAL A 43 -4.75 -3.01 12.95
N VAL A 44 -4.41 -3.33 11.70
CA VAL A 44 -3.08 -3.13 11.10
C VAL A 44 -3.21 -2.32 9.82
N LEU A 45 -2.29 -1.39 9.60
CA LEU A 45 -2.23 -0.53 8.41
C LEU A 45 -0.84 -0.61 7.77
N GLY A 46 -0.78 -0.83 6.46
CA GLY A 46 0.44 -0.74 5.67
C GLY A 46 0.59 0.67 5.11
N PRO A 47 1.53 1.50 5.61
CA PRO A 47 1.63 2.90 5.20
C PRO A 47 2.04 3.03 3.73
N ALA A 48 1.43 3.97 3.01
CA ALA A 48 1.87 4.37 1.67
C ALA A 48 2.64 5.70 1.73
N ALA A 49 3.49 5.95 0.74
CA ALA A 49 4.35 7.14 0.68
C ALA A 49 3.56 8.45 0.44
N ASP A 50 2.38 8.35 -0.15
CA ASP A 50 1.43 9.45 -0.40
C ASP A 50 0.74 9.97 0.88
N GLY A 51 0.91 9.28 2.02
CA GLY A 51 0.26 9.55 3.30
C GLY A 51 -1.02 8.75 3.56
N GLY A 52 -1.39 7.89 2.62
CA GLY A 52 -2.44 6.88 2.74
C GLY A 52 -1.94 5.55 3.32
N TYR A 53 -2.63 4.47 2.95
CA TYR A 53 -2.23 3.11 3.25
C TYR A 53 -2.63 2.17 2.12
N TYR A 54 -1.74 1.24 1.79
CA TYR A 54 -1.96 0.23 0.76
C TYR A 54 -2.62 -1.05 1.32
N LEU A 55 -2.62 -1.22 2.63
CA LEU A 55 -3.13 -2.40 3.32
C LEU A 55 -3.90 -2.01 4.58
N ILE A 56 -5.05 -2.63 4.79
CA ILE A 56 -5.78 -2.59 6.05
C ILE A 56 -6.18 -4.01 6.47
N GLY A 57 -5.81 -4.39 7.67
CA GLY A 57 -6.23 -5.63 8.30
C GLY A 57 -7.00 -5.39 9.59
N SER A 58 -7.96 -6.26 9.88
CA SER A 58 -8.73 -6.22 11.11
C SER A 58 -9.19 -7.60 11.55
N ASN A 59 -9.25 -7.81 12.86
CA ASN A 59 -9.90 -8.96 13.50
C ASN A 59 -11.30 -8.61 14.06
N ARG A 60 -11.72 -7.35 13.91
CA ARG A 60 -13.03 -6.85 14.33
C ARG A 60 -13.76 -6.15 13.18
N PRO A 61 -15.10 -6.06 13.24
CA PRO A 61 -15.84 -5.23 12.30
C PRO A 61 -15.36 -3.78 12.38
N LEU A 62 -14.92 -3.23 11.25
CA LEU A 62 -14.46 -1.84 11.17
C LEU A 62 -15.61 -0.83 11.18
N GLY A 63 -16.85 -1.30 11.02
CA GLY A 63 -18.08 -0.51 11.18
C GLY A 63 -18.06 0.79 10.37
N GLU A 64 -18.39 1.89 11.04
CA GLU A 64 -18.42 3.23 10.45
C GLU A 64 -17.07 3.95 10.47
N MET A 65 -16.01 3.36 11.02
CA MET A 65 -14.68 3.98 11.09
C MET A 65 -14.17 4.40 9.70
N LEU A 66 -14.50 3.59 8.69
CA LEU A 66 -14.13 3.83 7.29
C LEU A 66 -15.16 4.67 6.51
N LYS A 67 -16.30 5.07 7.10
CA LYS A 67 -17.29 5.93 6.44
C LYS A 67 -16.79 7.37 6.41
N GLY A 68 -16.82 8.00 5.23
CA GLY A 68 -16.47 9.41 5.09
C GLY A 68 -14.99 9.72 5.37
N ILE A 69 -14.11 8.73 5.20
CA ILE A 69 -12.68 8.99 5.09
C ILE A 69 -12.45 9.76 3.77
N PRO A 70 -11.70 10.87 3.78
CA PRO A 70 -11.35 11.61 2.57
C PRO A 70 -10.27 10.83 1.80
N TRP A 71 -10.69 9.79 1.08
CA TRP A 71 -9.82 8.98 0.23
C TRP A 71 -9.00 9.85 -0.74
N SER A 72 -7.81 9.37 -1.12
CA SER A 72 -6.87 10.08 -2.01
C SER A 72 -6.35 11.41 -1.45
N THR A 73 -6.20 11.49 -0.11
CA THR A 73 -5.48 12.57 0.57
C THR A 73 -4.39 11.96 1.45
N GLY A 74 -3.28 12.68 1.61
CA GLY A 74 -2.18 12.23 2.49
C GLY A 74 -2.50 12.22 3.99
N GLU A 75 -3.74 12.51 4.37
CA GLU A 75 -4.22 12.49 5.76
C GLU A 75 -5.00 11.21 6.11
N VAL A 76 -5.27 10.35 5.12
CA VAL A 76 -6.09 9.13 5.30
C VAL A 76 -5.53 8.21 6.37
N TYR A 77 -4.21 7.99 6.41
CA TYR A 77 -3.59 7.13 7.43
C TYR A 77 -3.87 7.66 8.84
N GLY A 78 -3.54 8.93 9.08
CA GLY A 78 -3.67 9.55 10.40
C GLY A 78 -5.12 9.60 10.88
N GLU A 79 -6.05 9.92 9.99
CA GLU A 79 -7.47 9.97 10.32
C GLU A 79 -8.02 8.57 10.65
N THR A 80 -7.58 7.54 9.92
CA THR A 80 -7.97 6.15 10.19
C THR A 80 -7.49 5.69 11.56
N VAL A 81 -6.25 5.99 11.91
CA VAL A 81 -5.70 5.67 13.24
C VAL A 81 -6.50 6.36 14.34
N ARG A 82 -6.75 7.67 14.21
CA ARG A 82 -7.52 8.45 15.20
C ARG A 82 -8.92 7.88 15.42
N ARG A 83 -9.61 7.51 14.34
CA ARG A 83 -10.96 6.93 14.44
C ARG A 83 -10.94 5.53 15.05
N ALA A 84 -9.93 4.73 14.75
CA ALA A 84 -9.76 3.41 15.36
C ALA A 84 -9.53 3.51 16.87
N GLU A 85 -8.65 4.41 17.29
CA GLU A 85 -8.37 4.67 18.71
C GLU A 85 -9.61 5.22 19.43
N ALA A 86 -10.35 6.14 18.79
CA ALA A 86 -11.62 6.66 19.33
C ALA A 86 -12.70 5.58 19.48
N ALA A 87 -12.66 4.54 18.64
CA ALA A 87 -13.52 3.36 18.75
C ALA A 87 -13.00 2.31 19.77
N GLY A 88 -11.90 2.61 20.48
CA GLY A 88 -11.28 1.71 21.45
C GLY A 88 -10.55 0.52 20.84
N LEU A 89 -10.16 0.60 19.57
CA LEU A 89 -9.40 -0.42 18.87
C LEU A 89 -7.90 -0.18 19.05
N ARG A 90 -7.13 -1.26 19.24
CA ARG A 90 -5.67 -1.19 19.30
C ARG A 90 -5.11 -1.24 17.88
N VAL A 91 -4.46 -0.18 17.46
CA VAL A 91 -3.83 -0.10 16.13
C VAL A 91 -2.36 -0.50 16.25
N ALA A 92 -1.89 -1.31 15.29
CA ALA A 92 -0.48 -1.68 15.23
C ALA A 92 0.42 -0.46 14.90
N PRO A 93 1.67 -0.41 15.40
CA PRO A 93 2.59 0.68 15.12
C PRO A 93 2.85 0.86 13.61
N ARG A 94 2.99 2.11 13.15
CA ARG A 94 3.27 2.42 11.73
C ARG A 94 4.49 1.67 11.18
N ALA A 95 5.54 1.52 11.99
CA ALA A 95 6.79 0.87 11.58
C ALA A 95 6.70 -0.66 11.48
N LEU A 96 5.53 -1.26 11.77
CA LEU A 96 5.35 -2.72 11.68
C LEU A 96 5.47 -3.22 10.24
N LEU A 97 4.93 -2.47 9.29
CA LEU A 97 4.95 -2.81 7.87
C LEU A 97 5.80 -1.78 7.11
N PRO A 98 6.51 -2.19 6.05
CA PRO A 98 7.27 -1.26 5.24
C PRO A 98 6.33 -0.27 4.55
N GLU A 99 6.81 0.97 4.43
CA GLU A 99 6.21 1.95 3.52
C GLU A 99 6.50 1.54 2.08
N LEU A 100 5.46 1.55 1.24
CA LEU A 100 5.54 1.19 -0.17
C LEU A 100 4.91 2.29 -1.02
N ASP A 101 5.43 2.45 -2.23
CA ASP A 101 4.81 3.28 -3.28
C ASP A 101 3.70 2.47 -3.97
N ASP A 102 2.52 3.08 -4.09
CA ASP A 102 1.51 2.68 -5.05
C ASP A 102 1.90 3.15 -6.46
N VAL A 103 1.51 2.39 -7.47
CA VAL A 103 1.73 2.73 -8.88
C VAL A 103 0.41 3.21 -9.45
N ASP A 104 0.18 4.52 -9.37
CA ASP A 104 -1.05 5.17 -9.83
C ASP A 104 -0.91 5.74 -11.25
N TYR A 105 0.31 6.13 -11.63
CA TYR A 105 0.62 6.84 -12.88
C TYR A 105 1.72 6.15 -13.67
N ALA A 106 1.75 6.38 -14.99
CA ALA A 106 2.78 5.86 -15.88
C ALA A 106 4.20 6.33 -15.48
N GLU A 107 4.28 7.44 -14.75
CA GLU A 107 5.50 8.04 -14.21
C GLU A 107 6.10 7.22 -13.05
N ASP A 108 5.27 6.48 -12.29
CA ASP A 108 5.71 5.66 -11.14
C ASP A 108 6.48 4.40 -11.58
N LEU A 109 6.29 3.98 -12.84
CA LEU A 109 7.09 2.91 -13.46
C LEU A 109 8.53 3.35 -13.77
N CYS A 110 8.82 4.66 -13.74
CA CYS A 110 10.16 5.19 -14.00
C CYS A 110 10.45 6.47 -13.20
N PRO A 111 10.98 6.36 -11.96
CA PRO A 111 11.32 7.49 -11.08
C PRO A 111 12.37 8.49 -11.62
N GLY A 112 12.85 8.32 -12.86
CA GLY A 112 13.89 9.13 -13.49
C GLY A 112 13.53 9.68 -14.88
N CYS A 113 12.25 9.62 -15.31
CA CYS A 113 11.85 10.08 -16.64
C CYS A 113 11.46 11.56 -16.74
N GLY A 114 11.49 12.32 -15.63
CA GLY A 114 11.29 13.76 -15.65
C GLY A 114 12.52 14.50 -16.17
N GLU A 115 12.72 14.53 -17.50
CA GLU A 115 13.39 15.59 -18.29
C GLU A 115 13.71 15.05 -19.71
N ALA A 116 12.70 14.85 -20.57
CA ALA A 116 12.95 14.73 -22.02
C ALA A 116 11.67 14.88 -22.85
N PHE A 117 10.97 16.02 -22.77
CA PHE A 117 9.96 16.33 -23.78
C PHE A 117 10.04 17.76 -24.30
N SER A 118 11.08 18.01 -25.09
CA SER A 118 11.03 19.04 -26.13
C SER A 118 11.69 18.52 -27.41
N GLY A 119 10.90 18.01 -28.35
CA GLY A 119 11.41 17.63 -29.66
C GLY A 119 10.38 16.92 -30.55
N ARG A 120 9.65 17.71 -31.35
CA ARG A 120 8.83 17.23 -32.49
C ARG A 120 9.72 16.40 -33.43
N GLY A 121 9.38 15.13 -33.67
CA GLY A 121 10.06 14.29 -34.65
C GLY A 121 9.29 13.00 -34.92
N ARG A 122 8.85 12.85 -36.17
CA ARG A 122 8.01 11.75 -36.69
C ARG A 122 8.78 10.41 -36.66
N GLY A 123 8.05 9.34 -36.36
CA GLY A 123 8.40 7.96 -36.76
C GLY A 123 9.63 7.36 -36.11
N GLY A 124 9.46 6.73 -34.95
CA GLY A 124 10.48 5.86 -34.36
C GLY A 124 10.02 5.37 -32.99
N VAL A 125 9.85 4.05 -32.83
CA VAL A 125 9.61 3.44 -31.52
C VAL A 125 10.84 3.76 -30.66
N ARG A 126 10.67 4.69 -29.72
CA ARG A 126 11.73 5.08 -28.79
C ARG A 126 11.87 3.97 -27.77
N ARG A 127 12.97 3.23 -27.88
CA ARG A 127 13.40 2.26 -26.88
C ARG A 127 13.72 3.02 -25.60
N CYS A 128 12.98 2.77 -24.51
CA CYS A 128 13.43 3.16 -23.19
C CYS A 128 14.78 2.48 -22.95
N VAL A 129 15.84 3.27 -22.91
CA VAL A 129 17.16 2.81 -22.49
C VAL A 129 17.13 2.76 -20.96
N CYS A 130 16.50 1.72 -20.42
CA CYS A 130 16.73 1.37 -19.03
C CYS A 130 18.20 0.94 -18.92
N GLY A 131 19.04 1.87 -18.47
CA GLY A 131 20.47 1.66 -18.27
C GLY A 131 20.72 0.68 -17.12
N HIS A 132 20.47 -0.61 -17.35
CA HIS A 132 21.10 -1.65 -16.55
C HIS A 132 22.60 -1.57 -16.83
N ARG A 133 23.35 -0.90 -15.93
CA ARG A 133 24.81 -0.98 -15.88
C ARG A 133 25.17 -2.47 -15.81
N ARG A 134 25.69 -3.02 -16.92
CA ARG A 134 26.38 -4.30 -16.89
C ARG A 134 27.56 -4.14 -15.92
N GLY A 135 27.49 -4.82 -14.78
CA GLY A 135 28.62 -4.91 -13.86
C GLY A 135 29.85 -5.51 -14.57
N PRO A 136 31.08 -5.16 -14.13
CA PRO A 136 32.29 -5.58 -14.81
C PRO A 136 32.44 -7.10 -14.75
N ARG A 137 32.66 -7.73 -15.92
CA ARG A 137 33.08 -9.13 -16.03
C ARG A 137 34.43 -9.27 -15.32
N ARG A 138 34.45 -9.95 -14.18
CA ARG A 138 35.70 -10.41 -13.57
C ARG A 138 36.24 -11.54 -14.44
N GLY A 139 37.38 -11.29 -15.08
CA GLY A 139 38.19 -12.33 -15.69
C GLY A 139 39.00 -13.07 -14.63
N ARG A 140 39.08 -14.39 -14.78
CA ARG A 140 40.27 -15.23 -14.65
C ARG A 140 39.95 -16.58 -15.27
#